data_AF-A0A845Z7A4-F1
#
_entry.id   AF-A0A845Z7A4-F1
#
_cell.length_a   1.000
_cell.length_b   1.000
_cell.length_c   1.000
_cell.angle_alpha   90.00
_cell.angle_beta   90.00
_cell.angle_gamma   90.00
#
_symmetry.space_group_name_H-M   'P 1'
#
loop_
_entity.id
_entity.type
_entity.pdbx_description
1 polymer ?
#
loop_
_entity_poly.entity_id
_entity_poly.type
_entity_poly.pdbx_seq_one_letter_code
_entity_poly.pdbx_strand_id
1 'polypeptide(L)'
;MNIQNAVDKAYADKSLAELADAPVAALKGVSDGDAEKLEAAFGVKTIRDFANLKYVRWAQAIVLLSDVEEGMTCLEAGVHVLIEKPIAASIAEAEFLVNTAAEANRIL
;
A
#
# COMPACT_ATOMS: atom_id res chain seq x y z
N MET A 1 -3.84 4.77 8.77
CA MET A 1 -4.93 3.81 8.53
C MET A 1 -5.69 3.61 9.82
N ASN A 2 -7.02 3.79 9.83
CA ASN A 2 -7.87 3.44 10.97
C ASN A 2 -8.45 2.04 10.72
N ILE A 3 -8.11 1.07 11.57
CA ILE A 3 -8.50 -0.33 11.42
C ILE A 3 -10.02 -0.50 11.42
N GLN A 4 -10.75 0.28 12.23
CA GLN A 4 -12.21 0.21 12.31
C GLN A 4 -12.92 0.56 10.99
N ASN A 5 -12.23 1.27 10.09
CA ASN A 5 -12.75 1.59 8.76
C ASN A 5 -12.39 0.53 7.71
N ALA A 6 -11.40 -0.30 7.98
CA ALA A 6 -10.83 -1.25 7.04
C ALA A 6 -11.37 -2.68 7.18
N VAL A 7 -11.84 -3.06 8.37
CA VAL A 7 -12.39 -4.39 8.65
C VAL A 7 -13.90 -4.35 8.85
N ASP A 8 -14.56 -5.49 8.66
CA ASP A 8 -15.97 -5.64 8.99
C ASP A 8 -16.19 -5.42 10.49
N LYS A 9 -17.39 -4.95 10.87
CA LYS A 9 -17.76 -4.68 12.27
C LYS A 9 -17.55 -5.89 13.17
N ALA A 10 -17.75 -7.10 12.67
CA ALA A 10 -17.53 -8.33 13.43
C ALA A 10 -16.07 -8.57 13.86
N TYR A 11 -15.11 -7.87 13.23
CA TYR A 11 -13.68 -7.99 13.48
C TYR A 11 -13.06 -6.73 14.10
N ALA A 12 -13.84 -5.67 14.33
CA ALA A 12 -13.35 -4.36 14.74
C ALA A 12 -12.65 -4.33 16.11
N ASP A 13 -13.01 -5.24 17.02
CA ASP A 13 -12.45 -5.31 18.37
C ASP A 13 -11.29 -6.31 18.51
N LYS A 14 -10.89 -6.96 17.41
CA LYS A 14 -9.78 -7.93 17.42
C LYS A 14 -8.42 -7.25 17.40
N SER A 15 -7.42 -7.92 17.96
CA SER A 15 -6.03 -7.46 17.88
C SER A 15 -5.48 -7.56 16.44
N LEU A 16 -4.43 -6.80 16.14
CA LEU A 16 -3.79 -6.83 14.81
C LEU A 16 -3.25 -8.21 14.43
N ALA A 17 -2.79 -8.98 15.41
CA ALA A 17 -2.32 -10.35 15.18
C ALA A 17 -3.49 -11.26 14.75
N GLU A 18 -4.61 -11.19 15.47
CA GLU A 18 -5.83 -11.95 15.13
C GLU A 18 -6.42 -11.51 13.79
N LEU A 19 -6.35 -10.23 13.46
CA LEU A 19 -6.78 -9.72 12.16
C LEU A 19 -5.90 -10.25 11.02
N ALA A 20 -4.57 -10.26 11.20
CA ALA A 20 -3.67 -10.79 10.18
C ALA A 20 -3.99 -12.24 9.82
N ASP A 21 -4.39 -13.05 10.80
CA ASP A 21 -4.71 -14.46 10.62
C ASP A 21 -6.22 -14.70 10.37
N ALA A 22 -7.04 -13.64 10.35
CA ALA A 22 -8.45 -13.71 10.02
C ALA A 22 -8.67 -13.93 8.51
N PRO A 23 -9.85 -14.47 8.10
CA PRO A 23 -10.20 -14.63 6.69
C PRO A 23 -10.14 -13.31 5.92
N VAL A 24 -9.88 -13.35 4.61
CA VAL A 24 -9.86 -12.13 3.78
C VAL A 24 -11.24 -11.44 3.73
N ALA A 25 -12.32 -12.19 3.91
CA ALA A 25 -13.69 -11.65 4.08
C ALA A 25 -13.86 -10.77 5.33
N ALA A 26 -12.90 -10.78 6.27
CA ALA A 26 -12.88 -9.83 7.38
C ALA A 26 -12.56 -8.40 6.92
N LEU A 27 -12.02 -8.20 5.72
CA LEU A 27 -11.82 -6.88 5.13
C LEU A 27 -13.14 -6.31 4.63
N LYS A 28 -13.40 -5.05 4.97
CA LYS A 28 -14.60 -4.36 4.55
C LYS A 28 -14.64 -4.25 3.02
N GLY A 29 -15.72 -4.73 2.41
CA GLY A 29 -15.91 -4.72 0.97
C GLY A 29 -15.49 -6.01 0.25
N VAL A 30 -14.95 -7.00 0.98
CA VAL A 30 -14.73 -8.35 0.46
C VAL A 30 -15.87 -9.24 0.94
N SER A 31 -16.64 -9.82 0.01
CA SER A 31 -17.69 -10.79 0.35
C SER A 31 -17.12 -12.20 0.52
N ASP A 32 -17.88 -13.10 1.15
CA ASP A 32 -17.50 -14.53 1.24
C ASP A 32 -17.27 -15.15 -0.15
N GLY A 33 -18.11 -14.79 -1.13
CA GLY A 33 -17.95 -15.25 -2.52
C GLY A 33 -16.70 -14.70 -3.22
N ASP A 34 -16.17 -13.54 -2.80
CA ASP A 34 -14.89 -13.03 -3.30
C ASP A 34 -13.72 -13.75 -2.63
N ALA A 35 -13.84 -14.06 -1.32
CA ALA A 35 -12.85 -14.86 -0.60
C ALA A 35 -12.73 -16.27 -1.18
N GLU A 36 -13.84 -16.93 -1.53
CA GLU A 36 -13.84 -18.23 -2.22
C GLU A 36 -13.08 -18.20 -3.54
N LYS A 37 -13.25 -17.13 -4.34
CA LYS A 37 -12.52 -16.97 -5.60
C LYS A 37 -11.03 -16.74 -5.37
N LEU A 38 -10.66 -15.95 -4.36
CA LEU A 38 -9.26 -15.72 -3.99
C LEU A 38 -8.58 -17.02 -3.53
N GLU A 39 -9.29 -17.85 -2.75
CA GLU A 39 -8.80 -19.16 -2.34
C GLU A 39 -8.66 -20.10 -3.55
N ALA A 40 -9.68 -20.18 -4.41
CA ALA A 40 -9.64 -21.06 -5.58
C ALA A 40 -8.57 -20.68 -6.61
N ALA A 41 -8.35 -19.38 -6.83
CA ALA A 41 -7.40 -18.89 -7.82
C ALA A 41 -5.96 -18.85 -7.31
N PHE A 42 -5.75 -18.48 -6.04
CA PHE A 42 -4.43 -18.14 -5.50
C PHE A 42 -4.09 -18.82 -4.17
N GLY A 43 -4.99 -19.64 -3.61
CA GLY A 43 -4.81 -20.28 -2.30
C GLY A 43 -4.82 -19.31 -1.13
N VAL A 44 -5.35 -18.11 -1.32
CA VAL A 44 -5.36 -17.04 -0.31
C VAL A 44 -6.54 -17.25 0.63
N LYS A 45 -6.27 -17.43 1.93
CA LYS A 45 -7.31 -17.64 2.96
C LYS A 45 -7.38 -16.50 3.96
N THR A 46 -6.21 -16.03 4.40
CA THR A 46 -6.08 -15.01 5.45
C THR A 46 -5.67 -13.65 4.91
N ILE A 47 -5.88 -12.60 5.69
CA ILE A 47 -5.37 -11.24 5.37
C ILE A 47 -3.85 -11.28 5.15
N ARG A 48 -3.13 -12.07 5.95
CA ARG A 48 -1.68 -12.28 5.80
C ARG A 48 -1.32 -12.93 4.47
N ASP A 49 -2.06 -13.95 4.04
CA ASP A 49 -1.82 -14.59 2.74
C ASP A 49 -2.06 -13.59 1.60
N PHE A 50 -3.14 -12.80 1.70
CA PHE A 50 -3.46 -11.79 0.71
C PHE A 50 -2.38 -10.71 0.61
N ALA A 51 -1.90 -10.20 1.75
CA ALA A 51 -0.81 -9.22 1.80
C ALA A 51 0.52 -9.78 1.28
N ASN A 52 0.74 -11.09 1.39
CA ASN A 52 1.95 -11.76 0.93
C ASN A 52 1.86 -12.30 -0.50
N LEU A 53 0.69 -12.22 -1.14
CA LEU A 53 0.52 -12.63 -2.52
C LEU A 53 1.44 -11.81 -3.43
N LYS A 54 2.27 -12.51 -4.22
CA LYS A 54 3.26 -11.86 -5.10
C LYS A 54 2.66 -10.78 -6.01
N TYR A 55 1.44 -11.00 -6.51
CA TYR A 55 0.76 -10.05 -7.39
C TYR A 55 0.32 -8.78 -6.66
N VAL A 56 -0.11 -8.89 -5.41
CA VAL A 56 -0.43 -7.72 -4.57
C VAL A 56 0.82 -6.91 -4.31
N ARG A 57 1.93 -7.58 -3.96
CA ARG A 57 3.23 -6.91 -3.75
C ARG A 57 3.75 -6.22 -5.01
N TRP A 58 3.65 -6.89 -6.16
CA TRP A 58 4.03 -6.28 -7.44
C TRP A 58 3.15 -5.09 -7.79
N ALA A 59 1.84 -5.19 -7.62
CA ALA A 59 0.93 -4.07 -7.85
C ALA A 59 1.26 -2.88 -6.94
N GLN A 60 1.50 -3.12 -5.65
CA GLN A 60 1.92 -2.06 -4.70
C GLN A 60 3.25 -1.41 -5.11
N ALA A 61 4.23 -2.21 -5.52
CA ALA A 61 5.52 -1.70 -5.96
C ALA A 61 5.41 -0.86 -7.25
N ILE A 62 4.60 -1.28 -8.22
CA ILE A 62 4.38 -0.54 -9.47
C ILE A 62 3.76 0.83 -9.17
N VAL A 63 2.72 0.89 -8.34
CA VAL A 63 2.07 2.17 -7.96
C VAL A 63 3.06 3.08 -7.24
N LEU A 64 3.80 2.55 -6.27
CA LEU A 64 4.81 3.32 -5.54
C LEU A 64 5.88 3.91 -6.47
N LEU A 65 6.40 3.12 -7.41
CA LEU A 65 7.40 3.60 -8.37
C LEU A 65 6.83 4.66 -9.31
N SER A 66 5.56 4.51 -9.73
CA SER A 66 4.86 5.52 -10.53
C SER A 66 4.74 6.84 -9.78
N ASP A 67 4.34 6.81 -8.50
CA ASP A 67 4.19 8.02 -7.66
C ASP A 67 5.55 8.74 -7.49
N VAL A 68 6.64 7.97 -7.36
CA VAL A 68 8.02 8.50 -7.29
C VAL A 68 8.44 9.14 -8.62
N GLU A 69 8.18 8.49 -9.75
CA GLU A 69 8.47 9.03 -11.08
C GLU A 69 7.71 10.34 -11.35
N GLU A 70 6.43 10.38 -10.98
CA GLU A 70 5.60 11.58 -11.10
C GLU A 70 6.08 12.70 -10.17
N GLY A 71 6.39 12.36 -8.92
CA GLY A 71 6.95 13.30 -7.94
C GLY A 71 8.24 13.95 -8.43
N MET A 72 9.14 13.15 -9.03
CA MET A 72 10.38 13.66 -9.62
C MET A 72 10.11 14.67 -10.72
N THR A 73 9.25 14.31 -11.68
CA THR A 73 8.88 15.18 -12.79
C THR A 73 8.29 16.50 -12.29
N CYS A 74 7.48 16.44 -11.23
CA CYS A 74 6.88 17.63 -10.62
C CYS A 74 7.92 18.54 -9.93
N LEU A 75 8.91 17.95 -9.24
CA LEU A 75 10.00 18.71 -8.63
C LEU A 75 10.85 19.42 -9.69
N GLU A 76 11.20 18.72 -10.77
CA GLU A 76 11.94 19.28 -11.91
C GLU A 76 11.16 20.41 -12.61
N ALA A 77 9.83 20.31 -12.64
CA ALA A 77 8.94 21.35 -13.13
C ALA A 77 8.80 22.55 -12.16
N GLY A 78 9.46 22.52 -11.01
CA GLY A 78 9.43 23.60 -10.02
C GLY A 78 8.16 23.63 -9.17
N VAL A 79 7.49 22.50 -8.99
CA VAL A 79 6.29 22.34 -8.16
C VAL A 79 6.66 21.74 -6.80
N HIS A 80 5.93 22.12 -5.74
CA HIS A 80 6.02 21.47 -4.44
C HIS A 80 5.28 20.13 -4.49
N VAL A 81 5.89 19.08 -3.98
CA VAL A 81 5.34 17.73 -4.05
C VAL A 81 5.05 17.25 -2.64
N LEU A 82 4.02 16.41 -2.49
CA LEU A 82 3.77 15.63 -1.29
C LEU A 82 3.60 14.19 -1.74
N ILE A 83 4.49 13.29 -1.30
CA ILE A 83 4.40 11.87 -1.60
C ILE A 83 3.89 11.15 -0.34
N GLU A 84 2.82 10.38 -0.50
CA GLU A 84 2.29 9.57 0.58
C GLU A 84 3.28 8.49 1.02
N LYS A 85 3.23 8.12 2.30
CA LYS A 85 4.14 7.10 2.82
C LYS A 85 3.80 5.71 2.23
N PRO A 86 4.81 4.88 1.92
CA PRO A 86 6.26 5.16 1.98
C PRO A 86 6.71 6.08 0.83
N ILE A 87 7.64 7.00 1.12
CA ILE A 87 8.12 8.01 0.16
C ILE A 87 8.84 7.42 -1.07
N ALA A 88 9.43 6.22 -0.94
CA ALA A 88 10.13 5.50 -2.00
C ALA A 88 10.25 4.00 -1.67
N ALA A 89 10.64 3.18 -2.66
CA ALA A 89 10.87 1.75 -2.47
C ALA A 89 12.26 1.43 -1.90
N SER A 90 13.22 2.36 -2.02
CA SER A 90 14.56 2.24 -1.47
C SER A 90 15.10 3.54 -0.87
N ILE A 91 16.14 3.43 -0.02
CA ILE A 91 16.85 4.60 0.54
C ILE A 91 17.48 5.43 -0.57
N ALA A 92 18.07 4.79 -1.59
CA ALA A 92 18.70 5.49 -2.69
C ALA A 92 17.70 6.35 -3.48
N GLU A 93 16.49 5.83 -3.73
CA GLU A 93 15.41 6.59 -4.35
C GLU A 93 14.94 7.75 -3.46
N ALA A 94 14.80 7.52 -2.15
CA ALA A 94 14.40 8.57 -1.21
C ALA A 94 15.45 9.70 -1.15
N GLU A 95 16.74 9.37 -1.10
CA GLU A 95 17.83 10.34 -1.14
C GLU A 95 17.82 11.13 -2.44
N PHE A 96 17.59 10.47 -3.57
CA PHE A 96 17.52 11.12 -4.87
C PHE A 96 16.35 12.13 -4.96
N LEU A 97 15.17 11.76 -4.44
CA LEU A 97 14.01 12.66 -4.32
C LEU A 97 14.32 13.90 -3.46
N VAL A 98 14.89 13.70 -2.27
CA VAL A 98 15.23 14.80 -1.34
C VAL A 98 16.26 15.74 -1.97
N ASN A 99 17.29 15.20 -2.62
CA ASN A 99 18.31 16.00 -3.29
C ASN A 99 17.71 16.82 -4.44
N THR A 100 16.86 16.21 -5.27
CA THR A 100 16.22 16.91 -6.38
C THR A 100 15.31 18.04 -5.89
N ALA A 101 14.55 17.82 -4.82
CA ALA A 101 13.76 18.87 -4.19
C ALA A 101 14.63 20.03 -3.67
N ALA A 102 15.75 19.73 -3.02
CA ALA A 102 16.68 20.73 -2.53
C ALA A 102 17.31 21.56 -3.67
N GLU A 103 17.75 20.91 -4.75
CA GLU A 103 18.32 21.55 -5.93
C GLU A 103 17.30 22.46 -6.65
N ALA A 104 16.04 22.01 -6.73
CA ALA A 104 14.94 22.79 -7.31
C ALA A 104 14.38 23.87 -6.35
N ASN A 105 14.90 23.97 -5.13
CA ASN A 105 14.39 24.82 -4.05
C ASN A 105 12.88 24.60 -3.79
N ARG A 106 12.47 23.33 -3.73
CA ARG A 106 11.10 22.86 -3.50
C ARG A 106 10.96 22.10 -2.18
N ILE A 107 9.75 22.17 -1.64
CA ILE A 107 9.27 21.30 -0.55
C ILE A 107 8.82 19.95 -1.15
N LEU A 108 9.19 18.89 -0.45
CA LEU A 108 8.79 17.49 -0.62
C LEU A 108 8.13 16.98 0.66
#